data_AF-A0A0R2M7X8-F1
#
_entry.id   AF-A0A0R2M7X8-F1
#
_cell.length_a   1.000
_cell.length_b   1.000
_cell.length_c   1.000
_cell.angle_alpha   90.00
_cell.angle_beta   90.00
_cell.angle_gamma   90.00
#
_symmetry.space_group_name_H-M   'P 1'
#
loop_
_entity.id
_entity.type
_entity.pdbx_description
1 polymer ?
#
loop_
_entity_poly.entity_id
_entity_poly.type
_entity_poly.pdbx_seq_one_letter_code
_entity_poly.pdbx_strand_id
1 'polypeptide(L)'
;MGLNKKLLLTTTLALGVILAPATGRAAETSQPSAASQSSAVASSTTATSSTQASQQSSSRTTSTSASHPAKRLDAPTVKTSQTSTTTAKKTQETLALTDVKVTKTAVTGHTTAGTTVQAVGLDQAVLGTAKADAQGNFKLVAGLTGTSFSLRATKNDMQSATWKYTAKLKVSKVKVAKTIVSGQTLAGAKIKLVNQKKKTVGTAIASSNGQFTLHATKKVNTTPFTLKITKSGYHAASWKYTAPLKVSKIKVTKHKVTGHTTAGATVKVTNLKKQLLGRAVANKKGTFAVHTTKKVSTKPFNLSVTKSRYKKVAWKYTAPQKVTRIAVHGKKVTGHAVAGATIKLVASHKVVGTAKANSKGNFTVHATRSLTTKTFTVNATKSRYHKAHWKYAAKKLNVPLIAQRPELPTGCEITAVTMMLRYKGCKVTKTSLALEMPRSSNPNKGFVGNPYTSYGWTIYPAGLMKLVKRHAHSAVNLTGVSISQLKKQINKKHPVTLWVTGVDGFNTHALTMTGYSPTRIYYNDPWTNRKTSMKTSSFKSHWKRDGYRALSY
;
A
#
# COMPACT_ATOMS: atom_id res chain seq x y z
N MET A 1 0.63 -43.60 -34.96
CA MET A 1 -0.62 -42.89 -34.60
C MET A 1 -0.39 -42.26 -33.22
N GLY A 2 -0.77 -41.03 -32.86
CA GLY A 2 -1.63 -40.01 -33.49
C GLY A 2 -2.57 -39.43 -32.40
N LEU A 3 -2.81 -38.13 -32.24
CA LEU A 3 -2.35 -36.94 -32.96
C LEU A 3 -2.32 -35.70 -32.00
N ASN A 4 -1.60 -34.63 -32.38
CA ASN A 4 -1.62 -33.34 -31.69
C ASN A 4 -2.96 -32.60 -31.80
N LYS A 5 -3.25 -31.71 -30.83
CA LYS A 5 -3.66 -30.31 -31.15
C LYS A 5 -3.45 -29.34 -29.98
N LYS A 6 -2.52 -28.38 -30.17
CA LYS A 6 -2.53 -27.09 -29.47
C LYS A 6 -3.59 -26.19 -30.12
N LEU A 7 -4.14 -25.24 -29.38
CA LEU A 7 -4.90 -24.12 -29.94
C LEU A 7 -4.26 -22.80 -29.51
N LEU A 8 -3.69 -22.07 -30.47
CA LEU A 8 -3.43 -20.64 -30.34
C LEU A 8 -4.68 -19.89 -30.79
N LEU A 9 -5.04 -18.82 -30.09
CA LEU A 9 -5.84 -17.74 -30.65
C LEU A 9 -4.98 -16.47 -30.64
N THR A 10 -4.48 -16.10 -31.80
CA THR A 10 -4.00 -14.74 -32.09
C THR A 10 -5.19 -13.89 -32.50
N THR A 11 -5.18 -12.60 -32.18
CA THR A 11 -6.14 -11.64 -32.75
C THR A 11 -5.48 -10.27 -32.85
N THR A 12 -5.06 -9.94 -34.07
CA THR A 12 -4.54 -8.60 -34.43
C THR A 12 -5.72 -7.73 -34.85
N LEU A 13 -5.75 -6.46 -34.42
CA LEU A 13 -6.46 -5.41 -35.16
C LEU A 13 -5.77 -4.06 -34.95
N ALA A 14 -6.06 -3.11 -35.86
CA ALA A 14 -5.12 -2.07 -36.23
C ALA A 14 -5.26 -0.72 -35.50
N LEU A 15 -4.27 0.12 -35.78
CA LEU A 15 -4.19 1.58 -35.69
C LEU A 15 -5.51 2.35 -35.48
N GLY A 16 -5.44 3.35 -34.60
CA GLY A 16 -6.38 4.46 -34.54
C GLY A 16 -5.66 5.74 -34.12
N VAL A 17 -5.16 6.51 -35.08
CA VAL A 17 -4.57 7.85 -34.86
C VAL A 17 -5.70 8.87 -34.85
N ILE A 18 -5.78 9.71 -33.81
CA ILE A 18 -6.66 10.90 -33.78
C ILE A 18 -5.84 12.08 -33.26
N LEU A 19 -5.97 13.21 -33.96
CA LEU A 19 -5.25 14.46 -33.71
C LEU A 19 -5.71 15.13 -32.41
N ALA A 20 -4.83 15.95 -31.84
CA ALA A 20 -5.21 16.98 -30.87
C ALA A 20 -5.28 18.34 -31.59
N PRO A 21 -6.37 19.12 -31.44
CA PRO A 21 -6.38 20.53 -31.78
C PRO A 21 -5.78 21.36 -30.64
N ALA A 22 -5.09 22.44 -30.99
CA ALA A 22 -4.64 23.49 -30.07
C ALA A 22 -5.43 24.80 -30.34
N THR A 23 -5.00 25.90 -29.71
CA THR A 23 -5.51 27.29 -29.81
C THR A 23 -6.75 27.64 -28.97
N GLY A 24 -6.88 28.94 -28.66
CA GLY A 24 -7.73 29.51 -27.61
C GLY A 24 -6.91 30.34 -26.62
N ARG A 25 -6.98 31.68 -26.69
CA ARG A 25 -6.03 32.64 -26.08
C ARG A 25 -6.75 33.89 -25.52
N ALA A 26 -6.16 34.50 -24.47
CA ALA A 26 -6.58 35.75 -23.80
C ALA A 26 -7.94 35.67 -23.06
N ALA A 27 -8.31 36.57 -22.14
CA ALA A 27 -7.60 37.68 -21.47
C ALA A 27 -7.96 37.62 -19.95
N GLU A 28 -7.09 37.90 -18.97
CA GLU A 28 -6.61 39.22 -18.52
C GLU A 28 -7.69 40.09 -17.84
N THR A 29 -7.54 40.38 -16.53
CA THR A 29 -7.93 41.66 -15.88
C THR A 29 -7.48 41.76 -14.40
N SER A 30 -6.84 42.89 -14.08
CA SER A 30 -6.82 43.64 -12.80
C SER A 30 -6.80 42.93 -11.42
N GLN A 31 -5.65 43.02 -10.74
CA GLN A 31 -5.57 43.60 -9.38
C GLN A 31 -5.57 45.16 -9.52
N PRO A 32 -5.78 46.01 -8.47
CA PRO A 32 -4.93 46.08 -7.25
C PRO A 32 -5.60 46.62 -5.95
N SER A 33 -4.77 46.79 -4.89
CA SER A 33 -4.99 47.66 -3.69
C SER A 33 -6.15 47.31 -2.74
N ALA A 34 -6.22 47.76 -1.48
CA ALA A 34 -5.32 48.47 -0.54
C ALA A 34 -5.62 47.89 0.88
N ALA A 35 -4.98 48.06 2.04
CA ALA A 35 -3.82 48.76 2.62
C ALA A 35 -4.18 49.11 4.09
N SER A 36 -3.35 48.70 5.07
CA SER A 36 -3.16 49.28 6.44
C SER A 36 -2.04 48.45 7.11
N GLN A 37 -0.91 49.01 7.58
CA GLN A 37 -0.68 49.82 8.81
C GLN A 37 -1.04 49.05 10.11
N SER A 38 -0.29 49.06 11.22
CA SER A 38 1.11 49.39 11.62
C SER A 38 1.41 48.63 12.96
N SER A 39 2.53 48.67 13.72
CA SER A 39 3.88 49.31 13.72
C SER A 39 4.93 48.21 14.06
N ALA A 40 6.25 48.33 14.32
CA ALA A 40 7.26 49.37 14.61
C ALA A 40 7.41 49.94 16.05
N VAL A 41 8.55 49.62 16.72
CA VAL A 41 9.54 50.52 17.42
C VAL A 41 10.42 49.76 18.46
N ALA A 42 11.70 50.18 18.63
CA ALA A 42 12.69 49.87 19.71
C ALA A 42 13.20 48.40 19.85
N SER A 43 14.51 48.09 19.94
CA SER A 43 15.62 48.49 20.86
C SER A 43 15.60 47.75 22.21
N SER A 44 16.72 47.39 22.88
CA SER A 44 18.15 47.27 22.53
C SER A 44 18.92 46.60 23.70
N THR A 45 20.09 45.97 23.45
CA THR A 45 21.08 45.51 24.47
C THR A 45 20.54 44.47 25.51
N THR A 46 21.30 43.78 26.38
CA THR A 46 22.75 43.73 26.71
C THR A 46 23.20 42.27 27.02
N ALA A 47 24.38 42.09 27.64
CA ALA A 47 25.01 40.83 28.08
C ALA A 47 24.31 40.20 29.33
N THR A 48 24.79 39.17 30.07
CA THR A 48 26.16 38.68 30.36
C THR A 48 26.18 37.28 31.03
N SER A 49 27.36 36.62 31.08
CA SER A 49 27.81 35.60 32.08
C SER A 49 27.04 34.27 32.21
N SER A 50 27.60 33.15 32.70
CA SER A 50 28.74 32.86 33.60
C SER A 50 29.47 31.55 33.20
N THR A 51 30.82 31.43 33.20
CA THR A 51 31.73 30.90 34.28
C THR A 51 31.35 29.52 34.86
N GLN A 52 32.25 28.57 35.20
CA GLN A 52 33.71 28.53 35.49
C GLN A 52 34.44 27.44 34.63
N ALA A 53 35.77 27.32 34.44
CA ALA A 53 37.02 27.96 34.91
C ALA A 53 37.96 27.10 35.81
N SER A 54 39.09 26.64 35.23
CA SER A 54 40.40 26.31 35.85
C SER A 54 41.47 26.40 34.74
N GLN A 55 42.46 27.31 34.80
CA GLN A 55 43.77 27.24 35.49
C GLN A 55 44.71 26.15 34.91
N GLN A 56 46.01 26.37 34.66
CA GLN A 56 46.98 27.45 35.01
C GLN A 56 47.99 27.64 33.82
N SER A 57 48.46 28.85 33.48
CA SER A 57 49.72 29.54 33.92
C SER A 57 51.05 28.91 33.43
N SER A 58 52.09 29.63 32.96
CA SER A 58 52.26 31.03 32.48
C SER A 58 53.64 31.22 31.80
N SER A 59 53.77 32.14 30.83
CA SER A 59 54.97 32.99 30.65
C SER A 59 54.71 34.20 29.70
N ARG A 60 55.39 35.32 29.98
CA ARG A 60 55.39 36.64 29.29
C ARG A 60 56.67 37.37 29.81
N THR A 61 57.48 38.13 29.06
CA THR A 61 57.40 39.59 28.72
C THR A 61 58.76 40.03 28.10
N THR A 62 58.95 41.14 27.35
CA THR A 62 58.24 41.80 26.21
C THR A 62 59.12 42.95 25.68
N SER A 63 59.53 42.93 24.40
CA SER A 63 60.11 44.09 23.67
C SER A 63 59.71 43.98 22.18
N THR A 64 58.96 44.90 21.55
CA THR A 64 59.16 46.34 21.20
C THR A 64 60.29 46.55 20.18
N SER A 65 60.02 46.87 18.89
CA SER A 65 59.46 48.12 18.29
C SER A 65 60.61 49.01 17.74
N ALA A 66 60.62 49.62 16.54
CA ALA A 66 59.73 49.67 15.36
C ALA A 66 60.62 49.64 14.05
N SER A 67 60.17 49.75 12.79
CA SER A 67 59.35 50.81 12.17
C SER A 67 58.69 50.40 10.81
N HIS A 68 57.99 51.34 10.18
CA HIS A 68 57.20 51.28 8.91
C HIS A 68 57.86 52.19 7.84
N PRO A 69 57.35 52.36 6.57
CA PRO A 69 56.25 51.66 5.85
C PRO A 69 56.54 51.26 4.36
N ALA A 70 55.57 50.55 3.74
CA ALA A 70 55.12 50.52 2.32
C ALA A 70 56.02 51.08 1.16
N LYS A 71 56.07 50.43 -0.02
CA LYS A 71 54.95 50.44 -1.01
C LYS A 71 54.91 49.29 -2.04
N ARG A 72 53.77 49.24 -2.73
CA ARG A 72 53.14 48.26 -3.65
C ARG A 72 53.87 47.95 -4.99
N LEU A 73 53.83 46.65 -5.39
CA LEU A 73 53.96 45.99 -6.72
C LEU A 73 54.96 46.56 -7.77
N ASP A 74 55.79 45.67 -8.33
CA ASP A 74 55.62 45.13 -9.71
C ASP A 74 56.54 43.91 -9.98
N ALA A 75 56.53 43.35 -11.20
CA ALA A 75 57.30 42.19 -11.67
C ALA A 75 57.51 42.28 -13.21
N PRO A 76 58.34 41.45 -13.90
CA PRO A 76 59.10 40.27 -13.45
C PRO A 76 60.58 40.17 -13.99
N THR A 77 61.14 38.96 -13.94
CA THR A 77 62.12 38.33 -14.89
C THR A 77 63.65 38.58 -14.87
N VAL A 78 64.37 37.44 -14.90
CA VAL A 78 65.57 37.09 -15.71
C VAL A 78 67.00 37.50 -15.26
N LYS A 79 67.76 36.45 -14.88
CA LYS A 79 69.23 36.27 -14.97
C LYS A 79 70.10 37.25 -14.14
N THR A 80 71.38 36.97 -13.82
CA THR A 80 72.33 35.99 -14.41
C THR A 80 73.10 35.21 -13.35
N SER A 81 73.65 34.05 -13.74
CA SER A 81 74.60 33.26 -12.95
C SER A 81 75.89 34.02 -12.64
N GLN A 82 76.58 33.62 -11.55
CA GLN A 82 77.94 33.10 -11.71
C GLN A 82 78.29 32.08 -10.61
N THR A 83 79.31 31.29 -10.87
CA THR A 83 79.63 30.06 -10.13
C THR A 83 81.03 30.17 -9.52
N SER A 84 81.18 29.79 -8.25
CA SER A 84 82.48 29.51 -7.64
C SER A 84 82.49 28.08 -7.11
N THR A 85 83.31 27.22 -7.72
CA THR A 85 83.34 25.78 -7.46
C THR A 85 84.31 25.40 -6.34
N THR A 86 83.91 24.48 -5.46
CA THR A 86 84.85 23.73 -4.60
C THR A 86 84.56 22.23 -4.58
N THR A 87 85.60 21.47 -4.94
CA THR A 87 85.94 20.14 -4.41
C THR A 87 84.85 19.05 -4.45
N ALA A 88 84.87 18.25 -5.52
CA ALA A 88 84.08 17.03 -5.62
C ALA A 88 84.54 15.95 -4.62
N LYS A 89 83.90 15.88 -3.45
CA LYS A 89 83.84 14.62 -2.71
C LYS A 89 83.07 13.62 -3.59
N LYS A 90 83.76 12.58 -4.09
CA LYS A 90 83.17 11.54 -4.95
C LYS A 90 82.20 10.66 -4.15
N THR A 91 81.04 11.21 -3.85
CA THR A 91 79.87 10.46 -3.38
C THR A 91 79.58 9.40 -4.43
N GLN A 92 79.67 8.12 -4.06
CA GLN A 92 79.30 7.02 -4.94
C GLN A 92 77.84 7.22 -5.34
N GLU A 93 77.54 7.33 -6.64
CA GLU A 93 76.18 7.59 -7.14
C GLU A 93 75.27 6.37 -6.94
N THR A 94 74.77 6.21 -5.70
CA THR A 94 73.80 5.18 -5.38
C THR A 94 72.49 5.48 -6.13
N LEU A 95 72.11 4.62 -7.07
CA LEU A 95 70.84 4.76 -7.78
C LEU A 95 69.68 4.88 -6.78
N ALA A 96 69.00 6.02 -6.79
CA ALA A 96 67.90 6.33 -5.88
C ALA A 96 66.55 6.31 -6.61
N LEU A 97 65.49 5.97 -5.88
CA LEU A 97 64.11 6.08 -6.32
C LEU A 97 63.41 7.12 -5.43
N THR A 98 63.24 8.33 -5.95
CA THR A 98 62.63 9.46 -5.24
C THR A 98 61.25 9.79 -5.83
N ASP A 99 60.46 10.58 -5.09
CA ASP A 99 59.14 11.09 -5.49
C ASP A 99 58.11 10.05 -5.99
N VAL A 100 58.27 8.79 -5.61
CA VAL A 100 57.46 7.68 -6.11
C VAL A 100 55.99 7.80 -5.70
N LYS A 101 55.14 8.07 -6.68
CA LYS A 101 53.69 8.32 -6.55
C LYS A 101 52.92 7.24 -7.32
N VAL A 102 52.10 6.47 -6.58
CA VAL A 102 51.21 5.44 -7.14
C VAL A 102 49.80 6.01 -7.32
N THR A 103 49.37 6.17 -8.57
CA THR A 103 48.06 6.74 -8.91
C THR A 103 47.06 5.65 -9.31
N LYS A 104 45.92 6.02 -9.92
CA LYS A 104 44.97 5.05 -10.50
C LYS A 104 45.42 4.49 -11.86
N THR A 105 46.30 5.20 -12.58
CA THR A 105 46.61 4.98 -14.00
C THR A 105 48.10 4.77 -14.28
N ALA A 106 48.99 5.22 -13.40
CA ALA A 106 50.44 5.07 -13.53
C ALA A 106 51.15 5.01 -12.17
N VAL A 107 52.35 4.46 -12.16
CA VAL A 107 53.35 4.66 -11.10
C VAL A 107 54.44 5.57 -11.66
N THR A 108 54.63 6.72 -11.04
CA THR A 108 55.61 7.75 -11.47
C THR A 108 56.63 8.00 -10.38
N GLY A 109 57.83 8.41 -10.72
CA GLY A 109 58.84 8.88 -9.78
C GLY A 109 60.08 9.37 -10.50
N HIS A 110 61.16 9.57 -9.76
CA HIS A 110 62.43 10.09 -10.28
C HIS A 110 63.58 9.15 -9.93
N THR A 111 64.58 9.07 -10.82
CA THR A 111 65.85 8.35 -10.64
C THR A 111 66.91 8.95 -11.57
N THR A 112 68.12 8.38 -11.66
CA THR A 112 69.17 8.86 -12.56
C THR A 112 68.76 8.67 -14.02
N ALA A 113 69.00 9.66 -14.89
CA ALA A 113 68.60 9.62 -16.30
C ALA A 113 69.10 8.36 -17.04
N GLY A 114 68.24 7.79 -17.89
CA GLY A 114 68.51 6.58 -18.67
C GLY A 114 68.48 5.25 -17.89
N THR A 115 68.24 5.27 -16.57
CA THR A 115 68.13 4.06 -15.73
C THR A 115 66.87 3.24 -16.05
N THR A 116 66.96 1.91 -15.97
CA THR A 116 65.81 1.02 -16.15
C THR A 116 65.12 0.76 -14.81
N VAL A 117 63.85 1.14 -14.67
CA VAL A 117 63.03 0.90 -13.48
C VAL A 117 62.09 -0.27 -13.73
N GLN A 118 62.24 -1.34 -12.96
CA GLN A 118 61.35 -2.52 -12.98
C GLN A 118 60.40 -2.51 -11.78
N ALA A 119 59.14 -2.84 -12.02
CA ALA A 119 58.18 -3.21 -10.99
C ALA A 119 58.14 -4.73 -10.85
N VAL A 120 58.45 -5.24 -9.67
CA VAL A 120 58.58 -6.68 -9.37
C VAL A 120 57.49 -7.10 -8.40
N GLY A 121 56.76 -8.17 -8.72
CA GLY A 121 55.69 -8.74 -7.91
C GLY A 121 56.19 -9.44 -6.65
N LEU A 122 55.24 -9.86 -5.79
CA LEU A 122 55.56 -10.65 -4.58
C LEU A 122 56.07 -12.06 -4.93
N ASP A 123 55.75 -12.53 -6.13
CA ASP A 123 56.15 -13.76 -6.80
C ASP A 123 57.45 -13.60 -7.63
N GLN A 124 58.13 -12.45 -7.51
CA GLN A 124 59.31 -12.05 -8.29
C GLN A 124 59.07 -11.89 -9.81
N ALA A 125 57.83 -12.00 -10.30
CA ALA A 125 57.52 -11.72 -11.69
C ALA A 125 57.69 -10.22 -12.00
N VAL A 126 58.28 -9.87 -13.15
CA VAL A 126 58.33 -8.47 -13.61
C VAL A 126 56.95 -8.07 -14.12
N LEU A 127 56.31 -7.13 -13.43
CA LEU A 127 54.96 -6.63 -13.69
C LEU A 127 54.93 -5.43 -14.64
N GLY A 128 56.10 -4.87 -14.97
CA GLY A 128 56.27 -3.77 -15.90
C GLY A 128 57.63 -3.11 -15.76
N THR A 129 58.11 -2.50 -16.86
CA THR A 129 59.42 -1.84 -16.94
C THR A 129 59.25 -0.47 -17.59
N ALA A 130 60.01 0.52 -17.13
CA ALA A 130 60.10 1.85 -17.75
C ALA A 130 61.55 2.34 -17.70
N LYS A 131 62.01 3.04 -18.74
CA LYS A 131 63.30 3.75 -18.71
C LYS A 131 63.06 5.18 -18.20
N ALA A 132 63.98 5.69 -17.39
CA ALA A 132 63.97 7.10 -16.98
C ALA A 132 64.36 7.99 -18.16
N ASP A 133 63.63 9.10 -18.35
CA ASP A 133 63.91 10.09 -19.40
C ASP A 133 65.20 10.88 -19.15
N ALA A 134 65.53 11.82 -20.05
CA ALA A 134 66.71 12.67 -19.94
C ALA A 134 66.67 13.58 -18.69
N GLN A 135 65.48 13.84 -18.17
CA GLN A 135 65.24 14.61 -16.95
C GLN A 135 65.17 13.71 -15.69
N GLY A 136 65.29 12.38 -15.83
CA GLY A 136 65.27 11.41 -14.73
C GLY A 136 63.90 10.92 -14.30
N ASN A 137 62.81 11.35 -14.95
CA ASN A 137 61.46 10.89 -14.61
C ASN A 137 61.19 9.52 -15.20
N PHE A 138 60.48 8.66 -14.46
CA PHE A 138 59.96 7.39 -14.97
C PHE A 138 58.44 7.31 -14.81
N LYS A 139 57.78 6.57 -15.72
CA LYS A 139 56.33 6.36 -15.72
C LYS A 139 56.00 4.93 -16.16
N LEU A 140 55.70 4.07 -15.20
CA LEU A 140 55.13 2.75 -15.43
C LEU A 140 53.62 2.89 -15.67
N VAL A 141 53.12 2.33 -16.77
CA VAL A 141 51.74 2.51 -17.23
C VAL A 141 50.77 1.53 -16.51
N ALA A 142 49.49 1.53 -16.90
CA ALA A 142 48.40 0.90 -16.15
C ALA A 142 48.52 -0.64 -16.06
N GLY A 143 48.28 -1.17 -14.86
CA GLY A 143 48.32 -2.61 -14.55
C GLY A 143 48.68 -2.86 -13.08
N LEU A 144 49.62 -2.07 -12.55
CA LEU A 144 50.09 -2.15 -11.17
C LEU A 144 49.05 -1.71 -10.10
N THR A 145 47.95 -1.07 -10.51
CA THR A 145 47.11 -0.21 -9.64
C THR A 145 46.05 -0.97 -8.82
N GLY A 146 46.54 -1.91 -8.01
CA GLY A 146 45.76 -2.81 -7.16
C GLY A 146 46.56 -4.03 -6.69
N THR A 147 47.74 -4.23 -7.27
CA THR A 147 48.73 -5.25 -6.94
C THR A 147 49.80 -4.67 -6.02
N SER A 148 50.32 -5.45 -5.08
CA SER A 148 51.51 -5.07 -4.31
C SER A 148 52.76 -5.45 -5.06
N PHE A 149 53.73 -4.54 -5.12
CA PHE A 149 54.97 -4.69 -5.88
C PHE A 149 56.11 -3.93 -5.20
N SER A 150 57.33 -4.22 -5.62
CA SER A 150 58.52 -3.42 -5.30
C SER A 150 59.05 -2.76 -6.57
N LEU A 151 59.73 -1.62 -6.44
CA LEU A 151 60.50 -1.02 -7.52
C LEU A 151 62.00 -1.24 -7.29
N ARG A 152 62.72 -1.53 -8.36
CA ARG A 152 64.19 -1.53 -8.44
C ARG A 152 64.60 -0.75 -9.69
N ALA A 153 65.60 0.12 -9.56
CA ALA A 153 66.22 0.81 -10.68
C ALA A 153 67.61 0.22 -10.95
N THR A 154 67.95 -0.05 -12.21
CA THR A 154 69.24 -0.63 -12.61
C THR A 154 69.86 0.14 -13.79
N LYS A 155 71.18 0.36 -13.71
CA LYS A 155 71.99 1.02 -14.74
C LYS A 155 73.41 0.49 -14.63
N ASN A 156 73.85 -0.24 -15.65
CA ASN A 156 75.04 -1.10 -15.60
C ASN A 156 74.92 -2.03 -14.36
N ASP A 157 76.02 -2.32 -13.67
CA ASP A 157 76.04 -3.19 -12.48
C ASP A 157 75.42 -2.57 -11.21
N MET A 158 75.05 -1.28 -11.26
CA MET A 158 74.43 -0.60 -10.12
C MET A 158 72.94 -0.93 -10.01
N GLN A 159 72.49 -1.15 -8.77
CA GLN A 159 71.06 -1.30 -8.43
C GLN A 159 70.63 -0.32 -7.33
N SER A 160 69.37 0.10 -7.35
CA SER A 160 68.78 0.91 -6.29
C SER A 160 68.41 0.10 -5.05
N ALA A 161 68.32 0.81 -3.92
CA ALA A 161 67.51 0.34 -2.79
C ALA A 161 66.07 -0.01 -3.25
N THR A 162 65.48 -1.04 -2.65
CA THR A 162 64.17 -1.56 -3.06
C THR A 162 63.02 -0.77 -2.43
N TRP A 163 62.37 0.08 -3.20
CA TRP A 163 61.15 0.79 -2.79
C TRP A 163 59.93 -0.15 -2.85
N LYS A 164 58.94 -0.03 -1.93
CA LYS A 164 57.87 -1.02 -1.76
C LYS A 164 56.47 -0.40 -1.71
N TYR A 165 55.53 -0.92 -2.50
CA TYR A 165 54.11 -0.56 -2.46
C TYR A 165 53.25 -1.71 -1.93
N THR A 166 52.52 -1.45 -0.84
CA THR A 166 51.52 -2.39 -0.30
C THR A 166 50.12 -1.98 -0.75
N ALA A 167 49.54 -2.70 -1.70
CA ALA A 167 48.19 -2.46 -2.15
C ALA A 167 47.15 -2.87 -1.09
N LYS A 168 45.99 -2.20 -1.13
CA LYS A 168 44.86 -2.48 -0.25
C LYS A 168 43.86 -3.41 -0.92
N LEU A 169 43.53 -4.51 -0.23
CA LEU A 169 42.56 -5.49 -0.72
C LEU A 169 41.19 -4.84 -0.98
N LYS A 170 40.49 -5.35 -2.00
CA LYS A 170 39.13 -4.95 -2.37
C LYS A 170 38.24 -6.18 -2.38
N VAL A 171 36.95 -6.02 -2.07
CA VAL A 171 35.95 -7.09 -2.16
C VAL A 171 34.70 -6.55 -2.84
N SER A 172 34.17 -7.28 -3.81
CA SER A 172 33.11 -6.83 -4.72
C SER A 172 32.10 -7.94 -5.02
N LYS A 173 31.00 -7.58 -5.69
CA LYS A 173 29.92 -8.48 -6.13
C LYS A 173 29.35 -9.40 -5.03
N VAL A 174 29.40 -8.97 -3.75
CA VAL A 174 29.09 -9.82 -2.59
C VAL A 174 27.59 -10.16 -2.53
N LYS A 175 27.27 -11.45 -2.59
CA LYS A 175 25.91 -12.01 -2.47
C LYS A 175 25.77 -12.73 -1.12
N VAL A 176 24.62 -12.56 -0.46
CA VAL A 176 24.36 -13.12 0.90
C VAL A 176 23.06 -13.93 0.89
N ALA A 177 23.20 -15.26 0.87
CA ALA A 177 22.11 -16.22 0.95
C ALA A 177 21.85 -16.67 2.40
N LYS A 178 20.99 -17.70 2.58
CA LYS A 178 20.58 -18.25 3.89
C LYS A 178 21.79 -18.61 4.77
N THR A 179 22.70 -19.42 4.24
CA THR A 179 23.90 -19.98 4.90
C THR A 179 25.18 -19.77 4.07
N ILE A 180 25.08 -19.21 2.87
CA ILE A 180 26.19 -19.03 1.93
C ILE A 180 26.45 -17.54 1.71
N VAL A 181 27.71 -17.14 1.68
CA VAL A 181 28.16 -15.81 1.24
C VAL A 181 29.19 -15.98 0.15
N SER A 182 28.99 -15.35 -1.01
CA SER A 182 29.93 -15.39 -2.13
C SER A 182 30.26 -13.99 -2.65
N GLY A 183 31.31 -13.86 -3.44
CA GLY A 183 31.74 -12.60 -4.03
C GLY A 183 33.07 -12.73 -4.76
N GLN A 184 33.73 -11.59 -5.02
CA GLN A 184 35.06 -11.52 -5.64
C GLN A 184 36.03 -10.70 -4.77
N THR A 185 37.29 -11.11 -4.74
CA THR A 185 38.44 -10.42 -4.14
C THR A 185 39.73 -10.87 -4.85
N LEU A 186 40.91 -10.53 -4.32
CA LEU A 186 42.19 -10.96 -4.90
C LEU A 186 42.41 -12.47 -4.72
N ALA A 187 42.91 -13.14 -5.75
CA ALA A 187 43.19 -14.58 -5.75
C ALA A 187 44.08 -15.03 -4.57
N GLY A 188 43.75 -16.16 -3.97
CA GLY A 188 44.44 -16.71 -2.80
C GLY A 188 44.30 -15.87 -1.50
N ALA A 189 43.50 -14.80 -1.48
CA ALA A 189 43.20 -14.09 -0.23
C ALA A 189 42.32 -14.96 0.69
N LYS A 190 42.58 -14.90 2.00
CA LYS A 190 41.82 -15.60 3.04
C LYS A 190 40.66 -14.71 3.52
N ILE A 191 39.43 -15.22 3.50
CA ILE A 191 38.20 -14.57 3.95
C ILE A 191 37.75 -15.19 5.28
N LYS A 192 37.46 -14.37 6.30
CA LYS A 192 36.83 -14.78 7.57
C LYS A 192 35.50 -14.05 7.76
N LEU A 193 34.39 -14.77 7.94
CA LEU A 193 33.09 -14.19 8.26
C LEU A 193 32.94 -14.08 9.79
N VAL A 194 32.93 -12.83 10.28
CA VAL A 194 32.94 -12.49 11.70
C VAL A 194 31.58 -11.95 12.14
N ASN A 195 30.99 -12.55 13.17
CA ASN A 195 29.69 -12.17 13.71
C ASN A 195 29.77 -10.98 14.70
N GLN A 196 28.62 -10.51 15.22
CA GLN A 196 28.57 -9.36 16.13
C GLN A 196 29.28 -9.56 17.48
N LYS A 197 29.55 -10.79 17.89
CA LYS A 197 30.33 -11.16 19.10
C LYS A 197 31.83 -11.32 18.79
N LYS A 198 32.34 -10.78 17.66
CA LYS A 198 33.72 -10.96 17.16
C LYS A 198 34.13 -12.42 16.83
N LYS A 199 33.27 -13.44 17.01
CA LYS A 199 33.57 -14.84 16.67
C LYS A 199 33.43 -15.10 15.17
N THR A 200 34.41 -15.80 14.60
CA THR A 200 34.37 -16.36 13.23
C THR A 200 33.30 -17.45 13.15
N VAL A 201 32.49 -17.46 12.10
CA VAL A 201 31.42 -18.48 11.87
C VAL A 201 31.46 -19.11 10.47
N GLY A 202 32.55 -18.89 9.74
CA GLY A 202 32.86 -19.48 8.46
C GLY A 202 34.10 -18.82 7.84
N THR A 203 34.78 -19.56 6.96
CA THR A 203 36.01 -19.15 6.29
C THR A 203 35.99 -19.60 4.83
N ALA A 204 36.73 -18.90 3.98
CA ALA A 204 36.97 -19.29 2.59
C ALA A 204 38.34 -18.76 2.12
N ILE A 205 38.84 -19.28 1.00
CA ILE A 205 39.96 -18.72 0.25
C ILE A 205 39.42 -18.34 -1.13
N ALA A 206 39.91 -17.26 -1.73
CA ALA A 206 39.58 -16.91 -3.10
C ALA A 206 40.32 -17.81 -4.10
N SER A 207 39.60 -18.34 -5.10
CA SER A 207 40.15 -19.12 -6.21
C SER A 207 41.10 -18.29 -7.09
N SER A 208 41.75 -18.94 -8.06
CA SER A 208 42.62 -18.30 -9.07
C SER A 208 41.93 -17.13 -9.80
N ASN A 209 40.66 -17.29 -10.17
CA ASN A 209 39.83 -16.23 -10.77
C ASN A 209 39.21 -15.25 -9.74
N GLY A 210 39.74 -15.20 -8.51
CA GLY A 210 39.35 -14.25 -7.46
C GLY A 210 37.97 -14.47 -6.83
N GLN A 211 37.22 -15.49 -7.24
CA GLN A 211 35.90 -15.80 -6.68
C GLN A 211 36.03 -16.46 -5.31
N PHE A 212 35.05 -16.27 -4.43
CA PHE A 212 34.94 -17.04 -3.19
C PHE A 212 33.49 -17.43 -2.90
N THR A 213 33.32 -18.59 -2.27
CA THR A 213 32.07 -19.06 -1.68
C THR A 213 32.35 -19.56 -0.28
N LEU A 214 31.62 -19.04 0.70
CA LEU A 214 31.81 -19.30 2.13
C LEU A 214 30.53 -19.90 2.69
N HIS A 215 30.64 -21.12 3.21
CA HIS A 215 29.54 -21.85 3.84
C HIS A 215 29.58 -21.63 5.36
N ALA A 216 28.45 -21.25 5.94
CA ALA A 216 28.30 -21.00 7.38
C ALA A 216 27.28 -21.96 7.98
N THR A 217 27.64 -22.57 9.12
CA THR A 217 26.82 -23.61 9.81
C THR A 217 25.50 -23.09 10.37
N LYS A 218 25.28 -21.77 10.41
CA LYS A 218 24.04 -21.13 10.91
C LYS A 218 23.62 -19.99 9.99
N LYS A 219 22.33 -19.63 10.03
CA LYS A 219 21.71 -18.63 9.12
C LYS A 219 22.36 -17.26 9.29
N VAL A 220 23.01 -16.73 8.25
CA VAL A 220 23.76 -15.46 8.29
C VAL A 220 22.94 -14.26 7.81
N ASN A 221 22.00 -14.43 6.87
CA ASN A 221 21.20 -13.33 6.30
C ASN A 221 20.17 -12.70 7.27
N THR A 222 20.12 -13.14 8.53
CA THR A 222 19.26 -12.57 9.58
C THR A 222 20.00 -11.66 10.56
N THR A 223 21.34 -11.60 10.52
CA THR A 223 22.15 -10.80 11.46
C THR A 223 23.29 -10.07 10.75
N PRO A 224 23.53 -8.77 11.01
CA PRO A 224 24.68 -8.04 10.46
C PRO A 224 26.01 -8.69 10.88
N PHE A 225 26.93 -8.83 9.93
CA PHE A 225 28.25 -9.46 10.10
C PHE A 225 29.32 -8.67 9.33
N THR A 226 30.59 -8.99 9.53
CA THR A 226 31.73 -8.40 8.80
C THR A 226 32.55 -9.51 8.13
N LEU A 227 32.78 -9.40 6.83
CA LEU A 227 33.86 -10.13 6.16
C LEU A 227 35.17 -9.41 6.47
N LYS A 228 36.17 -10.13 6.96
CA LYS A 228 37.59 -9.69 6.98
C LYS A 228 38.32 -10.42 5.86
N ILE A 229 39.16 -9.73 5.10
CA ILE A 229 39.93 -10.28 3.98
C ILE A 229 41.41 -9.94 4.16
N THR A 230 42.28 -10.94 4.05
CA THR A 230 43.72 -10.86 4.34
C THR A 230 44.53 -11.71 3.35
N LYS A 231 45.64 -11.18 2.82
CA LYS A 231 46.66 -11.89 2.03
C LYS A 231 48.03 -11.35 2.47
N SER A 232 49.08 -12.18 2.46
CA SER A 232 50.43 -11.68 2.77
C SER A 232 50.86 -10.63 1.74
N GLY A 233 51.59 -9.61 2.18
CA GLY A 233 52.01 -8.48 1.34
C GLY A 233 50.90 -7.51 0.91
N TYR A 234 49.70 -7.57 1.51
CA TYR A 234 48.60 -6.64 1.21
C TYR A 234 47.95 -6.06 2.48
N HIS A 235 47.52 -4.79 2.44
CA HIS A 235 46.73 -4.22 3.51
C HIS A 235 45.34 -4.86 3.57
N ALA A 236 44.96 -5.31 4.78
CA ALA A 236 43.70 -6.00 5.04
C ALA A 236 42.46 -5.16 4.69
N ALA A 237 41.39 -5.83 4.29
CA ALA A 237 40.11 -5.22 3.96
C ALA A 237 38.96 -5.75 4.83
N SER A 238 37.87 -5.00 4.89
CA SER A 238 36.63 -5.48 5.49
C SER A 238 35.38 -4.95 4.78
N TRP A 239 34.32 -5.75 4.82
CA TRP A 239 33.00 -5.41 4.26
C TRP A 239 31.90 -5.79 5.24
N LYS A 240 30.90 -4.93 5.41
CA LYS A 240 29.88 -5.02 6.48
C LYS A 240 28.51 -5.33 5.88
N TYR A 241 27.97 -6.51 6.17
CA TYR A 241 26.59 -6.84 5.84
C TYR A 241 25.63 -6.17 6.82
N THR A 242 24.61 -5.46 6.32
CA THR A 242 23.52 -4.91 7.15
C THR A 242 22.23 -5.69 6.91
N ALA A 243 21.91 -6.61 7.82
CA ALA A 243 20.68 -7.40 7.71
C ALA A 243 19.44 -6.48 7.82
N PRO A 244 18.38 -6.72 7.03
CA PRO A 244 17.11 -6.05 7.23
C PRO A 244 16.45 -6.52 8.52
N LEU A 245 15.84 -5.59 9.26
CA LEU A 245 14.88 -5.96 10.29
C LEU A 245 13.70 -6.69 9.66
N LYS A 246 13.00 -7.53 10.43
CA LYS A 246 11.75 -8.18 10.01
C LYS A 246 10.65 -7.81 10.99
N VAL A 247 9.42 -7.70 10.50
CA VAL A 247 8.23 -7.36 11.30
C VAL A 247 7.12 -8.31 10.91
N SER A 248 6.50 -8.99 11.88
CA SER A 248 5.46 -9.99 11.62
C SER A 248 4.46 -10.07 12.79
N LYS A 249 3.38 -10.84 12.58
CA LYS A 249 2.31 -11.10 13.57
C LYS A 249 1.73 -9.82 14.20
N ILE A 250 1.59 -8.75 13.42
CA ILE A 250 1.01 -7.49 13.92
C ILE A 250 -0.45 -7.69 14.33
N LYS A 251 -0.80 -7.30 15.56
CA LYS A 251 -2.18 -7.14 16.02
C LYS A 251 -2.38 -5.72 16.54
N VAL A 252 -3.57 -5.15 16.30
CA VAL A 252 -3.94 -3.77 16.67
C VAL A 252 -5.24 -3.79 17.48
N THR A 253 -5.23 -3.18 18.67
CA THR A 253 -6.40 -2.99 19.52
C THR A 253 -6.67 -1.49 19.72
N LYS A 254 -7.59 -1.11 20.64
CA LYS A 254 -7.97 0.29 20.90
C LYS A 254 -6.74 1.20 21.12
N HIS A 255 -5.83 0.80 22.02
CA HIS A 255 -4.63 1.57 22.43
C HIS A 255 -3.33 0.73 22.48
N LYS A 256 -3.26 -0.41 21.79
CA LYS A 256 -2.07 -1.30 21.83
C LYS A 256 -1.79 -1.90 20.45
N VAL A 257 -0.52 -1.86 20.04
CA VAL A 257 0.00 -2.49 18.82
C VAL A 257 1.03 -3.53 19.23
N THR A 258 0.76 -4.80 19.02
CA THR A 258 1.67 -5.91 19.34
C THR A 258 2.21 -6.56 18.07
N GLY A 259 3.33 -7.26 18.19
CA GLY A 259 3.93 -7.97 17.06
C GLY A 259 5.25 -8.65 17.41
N HIS A 260 5.95 -9.13 16.39
CA HIS A 260 7.28 -9.74 16.51
C HIS A 260 8.28 -8.99 15.61
N THR A 261 9.52 -8.84 16.08
CA THR A 261 10.65 -8.31 15.34
C THR A 261 11.98 -8.82 15.93
N THR A 262 13.12 -8.31 15.47
CA THR A 262 14.45 -8.65 16.01
C THR A 262 14.53 -8.23 17.49
N ALA A 263 14.89 -9.16 18.38
CA ALA A 263 15.09 -8.90 19.81
C ALA A 263 16.00 -7.68 20.05
N GLY A 264 15.63 -6.82 21.01
CA GLY A 264 16.33 -5.56 21.32
C GLY A 264 16.18 -4.45 20.26
N ALA A 265 15.29 -4.58 19.27
CA ALA A 265 14.98 -3.48 18.37
C ALA A 265 13.92 -2.53 18.97
N THR A 266 14.10 -1.22 18.80
CA THR A 266 13.09 -0.21 19.15
C THR A 266 12.00 -0.19 18.09
N VAL A 267 10.74 -0.23 18.52
CA VAL A 267 9.54 0.00 17.71
C VAL A 267 8.95 1.36 18.09
N LYS A 268 8.66 2.22 17.09
CA LYS A 268 7.91 3.47 17.26
C LYS A 268 6.64 3.43 16.41
N VAL A 269 5.50 3.84 16.98
CA VAL A 269 4.23 4.04 16.28
C VAL A 269 3.95 5.53 16.18
N THR A 270 3.71 6.04 14.97
CA THR A 270 3.45 7.46 14.70
C THR A 270 2.19 7.68 13.87
N ASN A 271 1.51 8.81 14.05
CA ASN A 271 0.35 9.15 13.23
C ASN A 271 0.77 9.61 11.81
N LEU A 272 -0.21 9.96 10.97
CA LEU A 272 0.07 10.39 9.60
C LEU A 272 0.88 11.69 9.50
N LYS A 273 0.79 12.58 10.49
CA LYS A 273 1.60 13.81 10.65
C LYS A 273 2.98 13.53 11.30
N LYS A 274 3.46 12.27 11.30
CA LYS A 274 4.70 11.79 11.94
C LYS A 274 4.77 11.92 13.48
N GLN A 275 3.78 12.51 14.15
CA GLN A 275 3.76 12.68 15.62
C GLN A 275 3.77 11.31 16.33
N LEU A 276 4.52 11.19 17.41
CA LEU A 276 4.65 9.95 18.19
C LEU A 276 3.34 9.61 18.91
N LEU A 277 2.92 8.34 18.81
CA LEU A 277 1.78 7.80 19.58
C LEU A 277 2.24 6.82 20.65
N GLY A 278 3.39 6.16 20.47
CA GLY A 278 3.96 5.23 21.44
C GLY A 278 5.29 4.62 20.97
N ARG A 279 6.04 4.06 21.92
CA ARG A 279 7.32 3.36 21.70
C ARG A 279 7.35 2.07 22.54
N ALA A 280 8.09 1.06 22.06
CA ALA A 280 8.50 -0.10 22.86
C ALA A 280 9.86 -0.63 22.38
N VAL A 281 10.43 -1.58 23.11
CA VAL A 281 11.58 -2.40 22.68
C VAL A 281 11.15 -3.87 22.64
N ALA A 282 11.59 -4.61 21.63
CA ALA A 282 11.32 -6.04 21.53
C ALA A 282 12.16 -6.84 22.55
N ASN A 283 11.54 -7.77 23.29
CA ASN A 283 12.22 -8.55 24.33
C ASN A 283 13.17 -9.62 23.76
N LYS A 284 13.77 -10.46 24.63
CA LYS A 284 14.67 -11.57 24.25
C LYS A 284 14.03 -12.54 23.22
N LYS A 285 12.71 -12.79 23.30
CA LYS A 285 11.93 -13.62 22.35
C LYS A 285 11.50 -12.87 21.07
N GLY A 286 11.86 -11.59 20.92
CA GLY A 286 11.52 -10.76 19.77
C GLY A 286 10.10 -10.19 19.78
N THR A 287 9.28 -10.48 20.80
CA THR A 287 7.92 -9.94 20.91
C THR A 287 7.94 -8.50 21.42
N PHE A 288 7.05 -7.65 20.90
CA PHE A 288 6.88 -6.27 21.35
C PHE A 288 5.40 -5.93 21.59
N ALA A 289 5.17 -4.94 22.46
CA ALA A 289 3.87 -4.35 22.72
C ALA A 289 4.00 -2.82 22.89
N VAL A 290 3.60 -2.06 21.88
CA VAL A 290 3.54 -0.59 21.95
C VAL A 290 2.17 -0.19 22.49
N HIS A 291 2.13 0.40 23.68
CA HIS A 291 0.97 1.11 24.20
C HIS A 291 0.90 2.50 23.55
N THR A 292 -0.29 3.02 23.24
CA THR A 292 -0.46 4.26 22.47
C THR A 292 -1.41 5.27 23.11
N THR A 293 -0.93 6.52 23.25
CA THR A 293 -1.64 7.65 23.89
C THR A 293 -2.98 8.00 23.24
N LYS A 294 -3.16 7.69 21.95
CA LYS A 294 -4.41 7.94 21.21
C LYS A 294 -4.90 6.66 20.53
N LYS A 295 -6.22 6.55 20.30
CA LYS A 295 -6.86 5.36 19.71
C LYS A 295 -6.34 5.06 18.31
N VAL A 296 -5.86 3.83 18.08
CA VAL A 296 -5.24 3.39 16.80
C VAL A 296 -6.07 2.38 16.01
N SER A 297 -6.97 1.60 16.62
CA SER A 297 -7.75 0.57 15.89
C SER A 297 -8.66 1.08 14.77
N THR A 298 -8.94 2.38 14.71
CA THR A 298 -9.82 3.00 13.69
C THR A 298 -9.16 4.17 12.96
N LYS A 299 -7.83 4.31 13.04
CA LYS A 299 -7.06 5.37 12.36
C LYS A 299 -5.72 4.82 11.85
N PRO A 300 -5.32 5.05 10.59
CA PRO A 300 -4.06 4.56 10.07
C PRO A 300 -2.87 5.25 10.75
N PHE A 301 -1.80 4.48 10.91
CA PHE A 301 -0.55 4.90 11.52
C PHE A 301 0.65 4.33 10.75
N ASN A 302 1.84 4.86 11.02
CA ASN A 302 3.09 4.28 10.57
C ASN A 302 3.75 3.57 11.76
N LEU A 303 4.29 2.38 11.53
CA LEU A 303 5.15 1.67 12.46
C LEU A 303 6.56 1.70 11.89
N SER A 304 7.57 1.99 12.71
CA SER A 304 8.96 1.88 12.30
C SER A 304 9.77 1.13 13.33
N VAL A 305 10.70 0.30 12.85
CA VAL A 305 11.59 -0.49 13.69
C VAL A 305 13.03 -0.15 13.35
N THR A 306 13.83 0.07 14.40
CA THR A 306 15.23 0.51 14.32
C THR A 306 16.09 -0.25 15.33
N LYS A 307 17.27 -0.69 14.90
CA LYS A 307 18.31 -1.28 15.74
C LYS A 307 19.68 -0.96 15.14
N SER A 308 20.68 -0.64 15.97
CA SER A 308 22.03 -0.34 15.48
C SER A 308 22.61 -1.50 14.64
N ARG A 309 23.29 -1.15 13.54
CA ARG A 309 23.84 -2.06 12.51
C ARG A 309 22.82 -2.82 11.63
N TYR A 310 21.50 -2.65 11.81
CA TYR A 310 20.47 -3.25 10.94
C TYR A 310 19.84 -2.21 10.01
N LYS A 311 19.38 -2.62 8.83
CA LYS A 311 18.58 -1.76 7.94
C LYS A 311 17.18 -1.56 8.53
N LYS A 312 16.82 -0.29 8.75
CA LYS A 312 15.51 0.17 9.27
C LYS A 312 14.35 -0.39 8.44
N VAL A 313 13.26 -0.77 9.11
CA VAL A 313 11.98 -1.11 8.45
C VAL A 313 10.91 -0.08 8.84
N ALA A 314 10.05 0.24 7.87
CA ALA A 314 8.82 0.98 8.07
C ALA A 314 7.65 0.18 7.50
N TRP A 315 6.51 0.22 8.20
CA TRP A 315 5.25 -0.42 7.84
C TRP A 315 4.11 0.59 7.98
N LYS A 316 3.07 0.44 7.18
CA LYS A 316 1.91 1.35 7.12
C LYS A 316 0.66 0.56 7.49
N TYR A 317 -0.02 0.93 8.57
CA TYR A 317 -1.29 0.32 8.92
C TYR A 317 -2.42 0.88 8.06
N THR A 318 -3.20 0.00 7.44
CA THR A 318 -4.50 0.33 6.85
C THR A 318 -5.59 0.12 7.89
N ALA A 319 -6.34 1.17 8.21
CA ALA A 319 -7.41 1.06 9.20
C ALA A 319 -8.71 0.50 8.58
N PRO A 320 -9.51 -0.27 9.34
CA PRO A 320 -10.84 -0.68 8.89
C PRO A 320 -11.73 0.56 8.70
N GLN A 321 -12.59 0.50 7.68
CA GLN A 321 -13.61 1.50 7.38
C GLN A 321 -14.96 0.79 7.30
N LYS A 322 -16.03 1.48 7.72
CA LYS A 322 -17.41 1.02 7.58
C LYS A 322 -18.27 2.13 6.98
N VAL A 323 -19.39 1.75 6.41
CA VAL A 323 -20.47 2.63 5.96
C VAL A 323 -21.69 2.32 6.84
N THR A 324 -22.35 3.35 7.37
CA THR A 324 -23.31 3.24 8.49
C THR A 324 -24.41 4.29 8.37
N ARG A 325 -25.50 4.13 9.14
CA ARG A 325 -26.61 5.11 9.25
C ARG A 325 -27.23 5.51 7.90
N ILE A 326 -27.37 4.57 6.97
CA ILE A 326 -27.82 4.86 5.59
C ILE A 326 -29.32 5.11 5.54
N ALA A 327 -29.72 6.25 4.97
CA ALA A 327 -31.10 6.57 4.64
C ALA A 327 -31.23 6.93 3.14
N VAL A 328 -32.40 6.68 2.55
CA VAL A 328 -32.65 6.80 1.11
C VAL A 328 -33.99 7.48 0.89
N HIS A 329 -33.96 8.67 0.29
CA HIS A 329 -35.12 9.52 0.04
C HIS A 329 -35.09 9.99 -1.41
N GLY A 330 -35.71 9.21 -2.31
CA GLY A 330 -35.75 9.49 -3.74
C GLY A 330 -34.35 9.45 -4.37
N LYS A 331 -33.88 10.59 -4.88
CA LYS A 331 -32.51 10.78 -5.40
C LYS A 331 -31.45 10.96 -4.28
N LYS A 332 -31.84 11.28 -3.05
CA LYS A 332 -30.92 11.63 -1.94
C LYS A 332 -30.57 10.39 -1.12
N VAL A 333 -29.28 10.08 -1.00
CA VAL A 333 -28.75 9.03 -0.10
C VAL A 333 -27.84 9.68 0.93
N THR A 334 -28.16 9.52 2.21
CA THR A 334 -27.34 10.02 3.32
C THR A 334 -26.70 8.87 4.10
N GLY A 335 -25.65 9.16 4.86
CA GLY A 335 -25.04 8.21 5.77
C GLY A 335 -23.79 8.72 6.47
N HIS A 336 -23.08 7.81 7.14
CA HIS A 336 -21.85 8.09 7.85
C HIS A 336 -20.73 7.10 7.46
N ALA A 337 -19.55 7.64 7.20
CA ALA A 337 -18.33 6.94 6.81
C ALA A 337 -17.10 7.61 7.45
N VAL A 338 -15.88 7.18 7.09
CA VAL A 338 -14.66 7.88 7.51
C VAL A 338 -14.62 9.27 6.88
N ALA A 339 -14.43 10.31 7.70
CA ALA A 339 -14.33 11.71 7.27
C ALA A 339 -13.37 11.89 6.08
N GLY A 340 -13.78 12.60 5.03
CA GLY A 340 -13.00 12.78 3.80
C GLY A 340 -12.82 11.53 2.94
N ALA A 341 -13.60 10.46 3.14
CA ALA A 341 -13.68 9.35 2.20
C ALA A 341 -14.55 9.73 0.98
N THR A 342 -14.17 9.27 -0.21
CA THR A 342 -15.01 9.37 -1.41
C THR A 342 -16.08 8.29 -1.35
N ILE A 343 -17.34 8.67 -1.58
CA ILE A 343 -18.51 7.81 -1.54
C ILE A 343 -19.08 7.72 -2.96
N LYS A 344 -19.17 6.52 -3.53
CA LYS A 344 -19.81 6.25 -4.83
C LYS A 344 -21.06 5.39 -4.65
N LEU A 345 -22.18 5.83 -5.21
CA LEU A 345 -23.37 5.01 -5.38
C LEU A 345 -23.26 4.22 -6.69
N VAL A 346 -23.40 2.90 -6.64
CA VAL A 346 -23.33 2.03 -7.82
C VAL A 346 -24.61 1.21 -7.93
N ALA A 347 -25.36 1.40 -9.01
CA ALA A 347 -26.62 0.73 -9.31
C ALA A 347 -26.59 0.21 -10.75
N SER A 348 -27.03 -1.03 -10.98
CA SER A 348 -26.89 -1.72 -12.28
C SER A 348 -25.48 -1.58 -12.87
N HIS A 349 -24.45 -1.85 -12.05
CA HIS A 349 -23.01 -1.76 -12.34
C HIS A 349 -22.46 -0.38 -12.72
N LYS A 350 -23.30 0.62 -13.01
CA LYS A 350 -22.89 2.02 -13.30
C LYS A 350 -22.86 2.88 -12.03
N VAL A 351 -21.93 3.84 -11.98
CA VAL A 351 -21.93 4.87 -10.92
C VAL A 351 -23.10 5.82 -11.18
N VAL A 352 -23.96 6.02 -10.18
CA VAL A 352 -25.17 6.87 -10.29
C VAL A 352 -25.11 8.13 -9.42
N GLY A 353 -24.04 8.30 -8.63
CA GLY A 353 -23.77 9.50 -7.84
C GLY A 353 -22.45 9.37 -7.07
N THR A 354 -21.76 10.49 -6.82
CA THR A 354 -20.51 10.55 -6.04
C THR A 354 -20.51 11.76 -5.12
N ALA A 355 -19.97 11.63 -3.90
CA ALA A 355 -19.65 12.76 -3.02
C ALA A 355 -18.44 12.43 -2.12
N LYS A 356 -18.09 13.33 -1.20
CA LYS A 356 -17.14 13.08 -0.10
C LYS A 356 -17.86 13.14 1.24
N ALA A 357 -17.42 12.33 2.21
CA ALA A 357 -17.82 12.53 3.61
C ALA A 357 -17.15 13.78 4.19
N ASN A 358 -17.89 14.57 4.98
CA ASN A 358 -17.39 15.80 5.60
C ASN A 358 -16.43 15.53 6.78
N SER A 359 -15.95 16.58 7.44
CA SER A 359 -15.05 16.50 8.61
C SER A 359 -15.62 15.67 9.77
N LYS A 360 -16.94 15.68 9.96
CA LYS A 360 -17.69 14.91 10.96
C LYS A 360 -18.06 13.49 10.49
N GLY A 361 -17.64 13.06 9.30
CA GLY A 361 -17.90 11.72 8.74
C GLY A 361 -19.24 11.53 8.05
N ASN A 362 -20.14 12.52 8.13
CA ASN A 362 -21.44 12.48 7.47
C ASN A 362 -21.30 12.72 5.97
N PHE A 363 -22.13 12.09 5.15
CA PHE A 363 -22.22 12.34 3.72
C PHE A 363 -23.67 12.45 3.24
N THR A 364 -23.85 13.20 2.16
CA THR A 364 -25.03 13.20 1.31
C THR A 364 -24.53 12.98 -0.12
N VAL A 365 -25.12 12.01 -0.84
CA VAL A 365 -24.92 11.83 -2.27
C VAL A 365 -26.25 12.04 -2.97
N HIS A 366 -26.25 12.90 -3.99
CA HIS A 366 -27.37 13.05 -4.91
C HIS A 366 -27.15 12.10 -6.09
N ALA A 367 -28.15 11.25 -6.35
CA ALA A 367 -28.14 10.29 -7.46
C ALA A 367 -28.86 10.86 -8.68
N THR A 368 -28.42 10.48 -9.89
CA THR A 368 -29.06 10.88 -11.15
C THR A 368 -30.52 10.41 -11.26
N ARG A 369 -30.86 9.30 -10.60
CA ARG A 369 -32.20 8.67 -10.59
C ARG A 369 -32.63 8.30 -9.17
N SER A 370 -33.95 8.14 -8.97
CA SER A 370 -34.50 7.67 -7.69
C SER A 370 -34.05 6.25 -7.35
N LEU A 371 -33.66 6.02 -6.08
CA LEU A 371 -33.11 4.75 -5.60
C LEU A 371 -33.98 4.05 -4.55
N THR A 372 -35.06 4.68 -4.05
CA THR A 372 -35.93 4.14 -2.97
C THR A 372 -36.38 2.69 -3.20
N THR A 373 -36.62 2.31 -4.46
CA THR A 373 -37.15 0.99 -4.88
C THR A 373 -36.17 0.20 -5.76
N LYS A 374 -34.89 0.57 -5.78
CA LYS A 374 -33.85 -0.06 -6.61
C LYS A 374 -32.71 -0.58 -5.75
N THR A 375 -32.12 -1.72 -6.12
CA THR A 375 -30.95 -2.27 -5.41
C THR A 375 -29.67 -1.57 -5.88
N PHE A 376 -28.83 -1.15 -4.92
CA PHE A 376 -27.56 -0.47 -5.19
C PHE A 376 -26.52 -0.74 -4.10
N THR A 377 -25.27 -0.33 -4.33
CA THR A 377 -24.20 -0.36 -3.32
C THR A 377 -23.66 1.05 -3.03
N VAL A 378 -23.34 1.30 -1.76
CA VAL A 378 -22.60 2.47 -1.29
C VAL A 378 -21.15 2.04 -1.08
N ASN A 379 -20.26 2.47 -1.97
CA ASN A 379 -18.85 2.12 -1.94
C ASN A 379 -18.03 3.32 -1.45
N ALA A 380 -17.34 3.16 -0.34
CA ALA A 380 -16.58 4.22 0.31
C ALA A 380 -15.08 3.90 0.32
N THR A 381 -14.26 4.83 -0.19
CA THR A 381 -12.81 4.66 -0.36
C THR A 381 -12.03 5.82 0.25
N LYS A 382 -10.90 5.51 0.87
CA LYS A 382 -9.94 6.51 1.37
C LYS A 382 -8.53 5.94 1.42
N SER A 383 -7.52 6.76 1.10
CA SER A 383 -6.11 6.34 1.21
C SER A 383 -5.77 5.93 2.65
N ARG A 384 -5.07 4.79 2.78
CA ARG A 384 -4.75 4.08 4.04
C ARG A 384 -5.95 3.61 4.87
N TYR A 385 -7.12 3.42 4.24
CA TYR A 385 -8.22 2.64 4.82
C TYR A 385 -8.56 1.46 3.90
N HIS A 386 -9.15 0.40 4.45
CA HIS A 386 -9.75 -0.66 3.63
C HIS A 386 -10.97 -0.11 2.87
N LYS A 387 -11.22 -0.60 1.65
CA LYS A 387 -12.44 -0.26 0.90
C LYS A 387 -13.66 -0.79 1.67
N ALA A 388 -14.67 0.05 1.89
CA ALA A 388 -15.92 -0.37 2.51
C ALA A 388 -17.05 -0.38 1.48
N HIS A 389 -17.92 -1.38 1.55
CA HIS A 389 -19.10 -1.51 0.71
C HIS A 389 -20.33 -1.79 1.59
N TRP A 390 -21.49 -1.26 1.21
CA TRP A 390 -22.77 -1.56 1.85
C TRP A 390 -23.86 -1.73 0.78
N LYS A 391 -24.75 -2.71 0.93
CA LYS A 391 -25.74 -3.09 -0.09
C LYS A 391 -27.14 -2.66 0.35
N TYR A 392 -27.74 -1.73 -0.39
CA TYR A 392 -29.17 -1.44 -0.28
C TYR A 392 -29.95 -2.45 -1.11
N ALA A 393 -30.72 -3.31 -0.45
CA ALA A 393 -31.59 -4.28 -1.12
C ALA A 393 -33.03 -3.75 -1.16
N ALA A 394 -33.49 -3.38 -2.35
CA ALA A 394 -34.86 -2.96 -2.61
C ALA A 394 -35.29 -3.30 -4.05
N LYS A 395 -36.58 -3.58 -4.23
CA LYS A 395 -37.22 -3.81 -5.54
C LYS A 395 -38.71 -3.50 -5.42
N LYS A 396 -39.30 -2.83 -6.41
CA LYS A 396 -40.76 -2.73 -6.60
C LYS A 396 -41.10 -3.11 -8.05
N LEU A 397 -42.11 -3.96 -8.22
CA LEU A 397 -42.69 -4.42 -9.48
C LEU A 397 -43.88 -3.51 -9.85
N ASN A 398 -44.16 -3.34 -11.14
CA ASN A 398 -45.36 -2.63 -11.59
C ASN A 398 -46.55 -3.58 -11.73
N VAL A 399 -47.01 -4.13 -10.61
CA VAL A 399 -48.19 -5.00 -10.57
C VAL A 399 -49.45 -4.14 -10.83
N PRO A 400 -50.40 -4.58 -11.66
CA PRO A 400 -51.68 -3.89 -11.83
C PRO A 400 -52.40 -3.81 -10.48
N LEU A 401 -53.13 -2.72 -10.27
CA LEU A 401 -54.01 -2.55 -9.12
C LEU A 401 -55.44 -2.83 -9.60
N ILE A 402 -56.19 -3.59 -8.80
CA ILE A 402 -57.55 -4.03 -9.09
C ILE A 402 -58.31 -3.98 -7.77
N ALA A 403 -59.41 -3.23 -7.71
CA ALA A 403 -60.33 -3.25 -6.58
C ALA A 403 -61.21 -4.51 -6.63
N GLN A 404 -61.57 -5.08 -5.47
CA GLN A 404 -62.52 -6.21 -5.40
C GLN A 404 -63.96 -5.76 -5.65
N ARG A 405 -64.35 -4.61 -5.08
CA ARG A 405 -65.66 -3.98 -5.26
C ARG A 405 -65.80 -3.28 -6.64
N PRO A 406 -67.04 -3.03 -7.11
CA PRO A 406 -68.31 -3.51 -6.55
C PRO A 406 -68.51 -5.03 -6.65
N GLU A 407 -68.02 -5.69 -7.70
CA GLU A 407 -68.46 -7.04 -8.12
C GLU A 407 -68.14 -8.18 -7.14
N LEU A 408 -67.12 -8.01 -6.28
CA LEU A 408 -66.71 -9.02 -5.30
C LEU A 408 -66.56 -8.37 -3.91
N PRO A 409 -67.66 -8.13 -3.16
CA PRO A 409 -67.61 -7.52 -1.83
C PRO A 409 -66.63 -8.22 -0.88
N THR A 410 -66.62 -9.56 -0.88
CA THR A 410 -65.78 -10.39 0.00
C THR A 410 -64.65 -11.13 -0.73
N GLY A 411 -64.44 -10.89 -2.03
CA GLY A 411 -63.42 -11.57 -2.85
C GLY A 411 -62.02 -10.94 -2.83
N CYS A 412 -61.44 -10.70 -1.64
CA CYS A 412 -60.11 -10.07 -1.54
C CYS A 412 -58.98 -10.97 -2.09
N GLU A 413 -59.02 -12.27 -1.79
CA GLU A 413 -58.02 -13.27 -2.17
C GLU A 413 -57.93 -13.42 -3.68
N ILE A 414 -59.10 -13.61 -4.31
CA ILE A 414 -59.18 -13.88 -5.74
C ILE A 414 -58.80 -12.63 -6.55
N THR A 415 -59.12 -11.44 -6.04
CA THR A 415 -58.66 -10.17 -6.63
C THR A 415 -57.14 -10.00 -6.47
N ALA A 416 -56.57 -10.35 -5.32
CA ALA A 416 -55.11 -10.31 -5.10
C ALA A 416 -54.35 -11.36 -5.95
N VAL A 417 -54.94 -12.55 -6.16
CA VAL A 417 -54.46 -13.54 -7.14
C VAL A 417 -54.58 -13.02 -8.58
N THR A 418 -55.66 -12.31 -8.93
CA THR A 418 -55.83 -11.68 -10.25
C THR A 418 -54.72 -10.66 -10.51
N MET A 419 -54.37 -9.82 -9.52
CA MET A 419 -53.25 -8.87 -9.63
C MET A 419 -51.91 -9.59 -9.86
N MET A 420 -51.67 -10.70 -9.16
CA MET A 420 -50.48 -11.55 -9.34
C MET A 420 -50.42 -12.19 -10.74
N LEU A 421 -51.52 -12.80 -11.20
CA LEU A 421 -51.60 -13.49 -12.49
C LEU A 421 -51.53 -12.53 -13.69
N ARG A 422 -52.23 -11.39 -13.64
CA ARG A 422 -52.14 -10.36 -14.70
C ARG A 422 -50.74 -9.74 -14.79
N TYR A 423 -49.93 -9.75 -13.73
CA TYR A 423 -48.50 -9.37 -13.82
C TYR A 423 -47.63 -10.46 -14.47
N LYS A 424 -48.02 -11.73 -14.41
CA LYS A 424 -47.37 -12.80 -15.20
C LYS A 424 -47.64 -12.66 -16.70
N GLY A 425 -48.77 -12.07 -17.06
CA GLY A 425 -49.28 -11.97 -18.43
C GLY A 425 -50.54 -12.83 -18.68
N CYS A 426 -51.08 -13.49 -17.66
CA CYS A 426 -52.29 -14.31 -17.78
C CYS A 426 -53.51 -13.42 -18.16
N LYS A 427 -54.26 -13.84 -19.18
CA LYS A 427 -55.49 -13.18 -19.66
C LYS A 427 -56.68 -13.55 -18.75
N VAL A 428 -56.74 -12.96 -17.55
CA VAL A 428 -57.73 -13.30 -16.51
C VAL A 428 -58.38 -12.06 -15.89
N THR A 429 -59.64 -12.17 -15.45
CA THR A 429 -60.33 -11.13 -14.66
C THR A 429 -60.60 -11.62 -13.24
N LYS A 430 -60.98 -10.70 -12.33
CA LYS A 430 -61.35 -11.09 -10.96
C LYS A 430 -62.63 -11.91 -10.93
N THR A 431 -63.58 -11.59 -11.83
CA THR A 431 -64.86 -12.29 -11.96
C THR A 431 -64.71 -13.67 -12.61
N SER A 432 -63.89 -13.83 -13.66
CA SER A 432 -63.65 -15.16 -14.26
C SER A 432 -63.01 -16.11 -13.25
N LEU A 433 -62.01 -15.64 -12.52
CA LEU A 433 -61.35 -16.42 -11.48
C LEU A 433 -62.25 -16.69 -10.26
N ALA A 434 -63.24 -15.84 -9.95
CA ALA A 434 -64.20 -16.06 -8.87
C ALA A 434 -65.31 -17.08 -9.21
N LEU A 435 -65.56 -17.32 -10.51
CA LEU A 435 -66.34 -18.45 -11.01
C LEU A 435 -65.54 -19.76 -10.96
N GLU A 436 -64.27 -19.74 -11.42
CA GLU A 436 -63.39 -20.93 -11.38
C GLU A 436 -62.89 -21.30 -9.98
N MET A 437 -62.97 -20.39 -9.00
CA MET A 437 -62.49 -20.62 -7.64
C MET A 437 -63.33 -21.67 -6.92
N PRO A 438 -62.73 -22.78 -6.44
CA PRO A 438 -63.49 -23.85 -5.77
C PRO A 438 -64.16 -23.31 -4.50
N ARG A 439 -65.35 -23.82 -4.18
CA ARG A 439 -66.10 -23.50 -2.95
C ARG A 439 -66.02 -24.66 -1.96
N SER A 440 -66.02 -24.34 -0.67
CA SER A 440 -66.05 -25.34 0.41
C SER A 440 -66.35 -24.68 1.75
N SER A 441 -66.89 -25.42 2.72
CA SER A 441 -66.91 -25.00 4.13
C SER A 441 -65.50 -24.97 4.77
N ASN A 442 -64.51 -25.65 4.19
CA ASN A 442 -63.13 -25.63 4.65
C ASN A 442 -62.26 -24.70 3.79
N PRO A 443 -61.69 -23.61 4.34
CA PRO A 443 -60.92 -22.62 3.59
C PRO A 443 -59.64 -23.19 2.94
N ASN A 444 -59.14 -24.36 3.39
CA ASN A 444 -58.01 -25.03 2.75
C ASN A 444 -58.42 -25.82 1.48
N LYS A 445 -59.71 -26.08 1.27
CA LYS A 445 -60.25 -26.80 0.10
C LYS A 445 -60.89 -25.85 -0.92
N GLY A 446 -61.56 -24.78 -0.46
CA GLY A 446 -62.23 -23.80 -1.31
C GLY A 446 -62.64 -22.54 -0.55
N PHE A 447 -63.26 -21.58 -1.23
CA PHE A 447 -63.77 -20.35 -0.63
C PHE A 447 -65.04 -20.62 0.17
N VAL A 448 -65.07 -20.08 1.39
CA VAL A 448 -66.19 -20.22 2.33
C VAL A 448 -67.22 -19.12 2.08
N GLY A 449 -68.44 -19.51 1.68
CA GLY A 449 -69.53 -18.60 1.32
C GLY A 449 -69.48 -18.13 -0.14
N ASN A 450 -69.95 -16.91 -0.39
CA ASN A 450 -70.11 -16.35 -1.74
C ASN A 450 -69.35 -15.01 -1.90
N PRO A 451 -68.28 -14.93 -2.73
CA PRO A 451 -67.44 -13.73 -2.84
C PRO A 451 -68.16 -12.54 -3.49
N TYR A 452 -69.30 -12.79 -4.14
CA TYR A 452 -70.19 -11.81 -4.78
C TYR A 452 -71.17 -11.14 -3.79
N THR A 453 -71.23 -11.59 -2.52
CA THR A 453 -72.12 -11.01 -1.50
C THR A 453 -71.34 -10.65 -0.23
N SER A 454 -72.04 -10.09 0.77
CA SER A 454 -71.53 -9.89 2.13
C SER A 454 -71.29 -11.21 2.89
N TYR A 455 -71.94 -12.31 2.50
CA TYR A 455 -71.82 -13.62 3.12
C TYR A 455 -70.69 -14.46 2.48
N GLY A 456 -69.45 -13.97 2.63
CA GLY A 456 -68.22 -14.67 2.24
C GLY A 456 -67.10 -14.40 3.23
N TRP A 457 -66.21 -15.38 3.44
CA TRP A 457 -65.14 -15.29 4.44
C TRP A 457 -63.74 -15.31 3.84
N THR A 458 -63.24 -16.46 3.37
CA THR A 458 -61.87 -16.59 2.86
C THR A 458 -61.64 -17.88 2.06
N ILE A 459 -60.52 -17.93 1.34
CA ILE A 459 -59.88 -19.14 0.81
C ILE A 459 -58.38 -19.09 1.13
N TYR A 460 -57.77 -20.19 1.55
CA TYR A 460 -56.34 -20.26 1.86
C TYR A 460 -55.51 -20.79 0.68
N PRO A 461 -54.18 -20.56 0.66
CA PRO A 461 -53.31 -20.92 -0.47
C PRO A 461 -53.50 -22.32 -1.06
N ALA A 462 -53.79 -23.32 -0.21
CA ALA A 462 -54.00 -24.71 -0.62
C ALA A 462 -55.15 -24.87 -1.63
N GLY A 463 -56.32 -24.27 -1.39
CA GLY A 463 -57.47 -24.36 -2.31
C GLY A 463 -57.21 -23.65 -3.65
N LEU A 464 -56.41 -22.58 -3.63
CA LEU A 464 -56.01 -21.83 -4.82
C LEU A 464 -54.91 -22.50 -5.65
N MET A 465 -54.20 -23.52 -5.13
CA MET A 465 -53.06 -24.13 -5.84
C MET A 465 -53.42 -24.67 -7.23
N LYS A 466 -54.56 -25.36 -7.36
CA LYS A 466 -55.02 -25.92 -8.65
C LYS A 466 -55.37 -24.80 -9.64
N LEU A 467 -56.07 -23.75 -9.19
CA LEU A 467 -56.45 -22.59 -9.99
C LEU A 467 -55.23 -21.81 -10.49
N VAL A 468 -54.29 -21.49 -9.60
CA VAL A 468 -53.06 -20.78 -9.97
C VAL A 468 -52.21 -21.64 -10.90
N LYS A 469 -52.10 -22.95 -10.68
CA LYS A 469 -51.34 -23.84 -11.58
C LYS A 469 -51.97 -23.92 -12.97
N ARG A 470 -53.31 -23.90 -13.09
CA ARG A 470 -54.01 -23.85 -14.38
C ARG A 470 -53.62 -22.60 -15.18
N HIS A 471 -53.79 -21.42 -14.59
CA HIS A 471 -53.61 -20.14 -15.29
C HIS A 471 -52.17 -19.68 -15.47
N ALA A 472 -51.26 -20.12 -14.61
CA ALA A 472 -49.86 -19.74 -14.66
C ALA A 472 -48.92 -20.87 -15.11
N HIS A 473 -49.40 -22.10 -15.30
CA HIS A 473 -48.62 -23.34 -15.48
C HIS A 473 -47.68 -23.70 -14.29
N SER A 474 -47.57 -22.82 -13.27
CA SER A 474 -46.81 -23.03 -12.03
C SER A 474 -47.58 -22.43 -10.85
N ALA A 475 -47.49 -23.08 -9.68
CA ALA A 475 -48.01 -22.58 -8.42
C ALA A 475 -47.06 -22.99 -7.28
N VAL A 476 -46.87 -22.12 -6.31
CA VAL A 476 -46.00 -22.34 -5.15
C VAL A 476 -46.70 -21.81 -3.91
N ASN A 477 -47.14 -22.72 -3.03
CA ASN A 477 -47.56 -22.35 -1.68
C ASN A 477 -46.32 -21.86 -0.91
N LEU A 478 -46.42 -20.67 -0.33
CA LEU A 478 -45.35 -20.02 0.43
C LEU A 478 -45.75 -19.81 1.90
N THR A 479 -46.76 -20.55 2.37
CA THR A 479 -47.17 -20.54 3.78
C THR A 479 -45.99 -20.94 4.68
N GLY A 480 -45.74 -20.17 5.74
CA GLY A 480 -44.69 -20.45 6.73
C GLY A 480 -43.25 -20.11 6.29
N VAL A 481 -43.01 -19.64 5.05
CA VAL A 481 -41.65 -19.31 4.61
C VAL A 481 -41.08 -18.06 5.31
N SER A 482 -39.77 -17.83 5.22
CA SER A 482 -39.19 -16.58 5.71
C SER A 482 -39.54 -15.39 4.81
N ILE A 483 -39.59 -14.18 5.39
CA ILE A 483 -39.66 -12.92 4.61
C ILE A 483 -38.50 -12.81 3.59
N SER A 484 -37.38 -13.49 3.83
CA SER A 484 -36.29 -13.60 2.85
C SER A 484 -36.69 -14.37 1.59
N GLN A 485 -37.47 -15.45 1.71
CA GLN A 485 -38.03 -16.19 0.57
C GLN A 485 -39.10 -15.37 -0.17
N LEU A 486 -39.98 -14.64 0.52
CA LEU A 486 -40.89 -13.69 -0.14
C LEU A 486 -40.12 -12.67 -0.99
N LYS A 487 -39.04 -12.09 -0.43
CA LYS A 487 -38.14 -11.17 -1.13
C LYS A 487 -37.41 -11.85 -2.31
N LYS A 488 -37.11 -13.15 -2.25
CA LYS A 488 -36.56 -13.92 -3.39
C LYS A 488 -37.57 -14.01 -4.56
N GLN A 489 -38.86 -14.23 -4.31
CA GLN A 489 -39.88 -14.26 -5.37
C GLN A 489 -40.03 -12.88 -6.05
N ILE A 490 -40.12 -11.80 -5.27
CA ILE A 490 -40.08 -10.44 -5.81
C ILE A 490 -38.82 -10.22 -6.66
N ASN A 491 -37.66 -10.75 -6.24
CA ASN A 491 -36.42 -10.69 -7.03
C ASN A 491 -36.49 -11.47 -8.35
N LYS A 492 -37.17 -12.62 -8.42
CA LYS A 492 -37.50 -13.31 -9.69
C LYS A 492 -38.48 -12.56 -10.59
N LYS A 493 -39.10 -11.47 -10.12
CA LYS A 493 -40.28 -10.79 -10.71
C LYS A 493 -41.60 -11.56 -10.51
N HIS A 494 -41.71 -12.39 -9.48
CA HIS A 494 -42.97 -13.05 -9.12
C HIS A 494 -43.60 -12.25 -7.96
N PRO A 495 -44.76 -11.59 -8.13
CA PRO A 495 -45.55 -11.06 -7.03
C PRO A 495 -46.01 -12.21 -6.11
N VAL A 496 -46.39 -11.88 -4.88
CA VAL A 496 -46.85 -12.88 -3.91
C VAL A 496 -48.15 -12.41 -3.30
N THR A 497 -49.21 -13.21 -3.37
CA THR A 497 -50.44 -12.99 -2.60
C THR A 497 -50.19 -13.37 -1.14
N LEU A 498 -50.62 -12.52 -0.21
CA LEU A 498 -50.38 -12.60 1.23
C LEU A 498 -51.70 -12.46 1.97
N TRP A 499 -51.92 -13.24 3.03
CA TRP A 499 -53.05 -13.05 3.94
C TRP A 499 -52.58 -12.32 5.21
N VAL A 500 -53.42 -11.47 5.78
CA VAL A 500 -53.06 -10.61 6.92
C VAL A 500 -54.26 -10.33 7.83
N THR A 501 -54.08 -10.55 9.13
CA THR A 501 -55.10 -10.29 10.16
C THR A 501 -54.99 -8.86 10.70
N GLY A 502 -56.10 -8.14 10.81
CA GLY A 502 -56.19 -6.81 11.40
C GLY A 502 -55.55 -5.71 10.55
N VAL A 503 -55.57 -5.87 9.23
CA VAL A 503 -55.31 -4.78 8.27
C VAL A 503 -56.67 -4.34 7.74
N ASP A 504 -56.90 -3.03 7.66
CA ASP A 504 -58.16 -2.40 7.24
C ASP A 504 -59.43 -2.87 8.01
N GLY A 505 -59.24 -3.39 9.23
CA GLY A 505 -60.30 -3.87 10.14
C GLY A 505 -60.61 -5.37 10.07
N PHE A 506 -60.16 -6.07 9.02
CA PHE A 506 -60.55 -7.47 8.76
C PHE A 506 -59.93 -8.50 9.72
N ASN A 507 -60.64 -9.61 9.93
CA ASN A 507 -60.09 -10.81 10.58
C ASN A 507 -59.12 -11.56 9.65
N THR A 508 -59.36 -11.59 8.34
CA THR A 508 -58.45 -12.04 7.28
C THR A 508 -58.64 -11.13 6.06
N HIS A 509 -57.55 -10.62 5.50
CA HIS A 509 -57.54 -9.79 4.29
C HIS A 509 -56.36 -10.19 3.40
N ALA A 510 -56.52 -10.09 2.08
CA ALA A 510 -55.52 -10.53 1.12
C ALA A 510 -54.93 -9.38 0.29
N LEU A 511 -53.60 -9.34 0.22
CA LEU A 511 -52.81 -8.28 -0.39
C LEU A 511 -51.82 -8.87 -1.41
N THR A 512 -51.56 -8.17 -2.52
CA THR A 512 -50.51 -8.58 -3.47
C THR A 512 -49.21 -7.86 -3.16
N MET A 513 -48.20 -8.58 -2.66
CA MET A 513 -46.84 -8.06 -2.48
C MET A 513 -46.25 -7.63 -3.83
N THR A 514 -45.95 -6.35 -3.96
CA THR A 514 -45.35 -5.76 -5.17
C THR A 514 -43.89 -5.40 -4.98
N GLY A 515 -43.39 -5.33 -3.75
CA GLY A 515 -42.02 -4.92 -3.51
C GLY A 515 -41.55 -4.96 -2.07
N TYR A 516 -40.29 -4.58 -1.88
CA TYR A 516 -39.69 -4.38 -0.56
C TYR A 516 -38.59 -3.32 -0.59
N SER A 517 -38.28 -2.81 0.61
CA SER A 517 -37.01 -2.17 0.96
C SER A 517 -36.39 -2.92 2.16
N PRO A 518 -35.30 -2.44 2.78
CA PRO A 518 -34.84 -2.98 4.06
C PRO A 518 -35.92 -2.88 5.16
N THR A 519 -36.69 -1.78 5.18
CA THR A 519 -37.59 -1.41 6.29
C THR A 519 -39.09 -1.50 5.97
N ARG A 520 -39.49 -1.63 4.70
CA ARG A 520 -40.89 -1.69 4.25
C ARG A 520 -41.19 -2.86 3.32
N ILE A 521 -42.46 -3.27 3.32
CA ILE A 521 -43.09 -4.12 2.30
C ILE A 521 -44.05 -3.23 1.49
N TYR A 522 -43.96 -3.29 0.17
CA TYR A 522 -44.89 -2.60 -0.75
C TYR A 522 -45.90 -3.62 -1.28
N TYR A 523 -47.17 -3.22 -1.33
CA TYR A 523 -48.27 -4.07 -1.78
C TYR A 523 -49.31 -3.27 -2.56
N ASN A 524 -50.12 -3.99 -3.32
CA ASN A 524 -51.39 -3.50 -3.85
C ASN A 524 -52.50 -4.10 -2.97
N ASP A 525 -53.52 -3.30 -2.72
CA ASP A 525 -54.62 -3.58 -1.81
C ASP A 525 -55.95 -3.57 -2.59
N PRO A 526 -56.68 -4.69 -2.63
CA PRO A 526 -57.94 -4.80 -3.37
C PRO A 526 -59.13 -4.16 -2.65
N TRP A 527 -59.03 -3.90 -1.34
CA TRP A 527 -60.10 -3.26 -0.57
C TRP A 527 -60.00 -1.74 -0.66
N THR A 528 -58.87 -1.16 -0.25
CA THR A 528 -58.70 0.31 -0.26
C THR A 528 -58.36 0.88 -1.65
N ASN A 529 -58.19 0.02 -2.66
CA ASN A 529 -57.79 0.35 -4.04
C ASN A 529 -56.52 1.22 -4.09
N ARG A 530 -55.45 0.81 -3.38
CA ARG A 530 -54.21 1.61 -3.25
C ARG A 530 -52.92 0.79 -3.44
N LYS A 531 -51.89 1.44 -4.01
CA LYS A 531 -50.52 0.88 -4.17
C LYS A 531 -49.59 1.32 -3.00
N THR A 532 -49.89 0.86 -1.79
CA THR A 532 -49.34 1.38 -0.51
C THR A 532 -48.10 0.61 0.02
N SER A 533 -47.70 0.86 1.29
CA SER A 533 -46.64 0.12 1.99
C SER A 533 -46.72 0.23 3.51
N MET A 534 -46.34 -0.85 4.21
CA MET A 534 -46.22 -0.88 5.68
C MET A 534 -44.77 -1.19 6.13
N LYS A 535 -44.47 -0.96 7.41
CA LYS A 535 -43.18 -1.36 8.02
C LYS A 535 -43.05 -2.89 7.96
N THR A 536 -41.85 -3.42 7.71
CA THR A 536 -41.62 -4.89 7.67
C THR A 536 -41.97 -5.58 9.00
N SER A 537 -41.84 -4.87 10.13
CA SER A 537 -42.24 -5.35 11.46
C SER A 537 -43.76 -5.45 11.59
N SER A 538 -44.51 -4.41 11.21
CA SER A 538 -45.98 -4.43 11.17
C SER A 538 -46.47 -5.57 10.29
N PHE A 539 -45.93 -5.69 9.06
CA PHE A 539 -46.25 -6.81 8.17
C PHE A 539 -46.03 -8.17 8.84
N LYS A 540 -44.88 -8.40 9.48
CA LYS A 540 -44.63 -9.67 10.18
C LYS A 540 -45.68 -9.96 11.26
N SER A 541 -46.21 -8.94 11.94
CA SER A 541 -47.24 -9.11 12.97
C SER A 541 -48.57 -9.56 12.37
N HIS A 542 -49.10 -8.81 11.38
CA HIS A 542 -50.35 -9.17 10.70
C HIS A 542 -50.26 -10.52 9.98
N TRP A 543 -49.11 -10.81 9.35
CA TRP A 543 -48.86 -12.07 8.65
C TRP A 543 -48.67 -13.26 9.60
N LYS A 544 -48.07 -13.07 10.79
CA LYS A 544 -48.00 -14.12 11.84
C LYS A 544 -49.40 -14.55 12.28
N ARG A 545 -50.28 -13.57 12.54
CA ARG A 545 -51.67 -13.82 12.98
C ARG A 545 -52.42 -14.63 11.93
N ASP A 546 -52.17 -14.37 10.64
CA ASP A 546 -52.77 -15.11 9.52
C ASP A 546 -51.99 -16.38 9.10
N GLY A 547 -51.44 -17.11 10.09
CA GLY A 547 -50.76 -18.39 9.87
C GLY A 547 -49.55 -18.34 8.92
N TYR A 548 -48.98 -17.16 8.68
CA TYR A 548 -47.94 -16.90 7.68
C TYR A 548 -48.32 -17.35 6.25
N ARG A 549 -49.60 -17.31 5.87
CA ARG A 549 -50.10 -17.76 4.55
C ARG A 549 -49.62 -16.89 3.40
N ALA A 550 -49.12 -17.51 2.34
CA ALA A 550 -48.68 -16.82 1.12
C ALA A 550 -48.75 -17.73 -0.11
N LEU A 551 -48.89 -17.13 -1.30
CA LEU A 551 -49.05 -17.84 -2.58
C LEU A 551 -48.32 -17.11 -3.72
N SER A 552 -47.63 -17.87 -4.57
CA SER A 552 -46.91 -17.40 -5.76
C SER A 552 -47.12 -18.38 -6.91
N TYR A 553 -46.63 -18.02 -8.10
CA TYR A 553 -46.25 -18.96 -9.15
C TYR A 553 -44.72 -19.11 -9.26
#